data_AF-A0A4D8QDQ6-F1
#
_entry.id   AF-A0A4D8QDQ6-F1
#
_cell.length_a   1.000
_cell.length_b   1.000
_cell.length_c   1.000
_cell.angle_alpha   90.00
_cell.angle_beta   90.00
_cell.angle_gamma   90.00
#
_symmetry.space_group_name_H-M   'P 1'
#
loop_
_entity.id
_entity.type
_entity.pdbx_description
1 polymer ?
#
loop_
_entity_poly.entity_id
_entity_poly.type
_entity_poly.pdbx_seq_one_letter_code
_entity_poly.pdbx_strand_id
1 'polypeptide(L)'
;MTNQFHGNMRKYVEVKPCTRCGAYFKRNSKYSDEQWHKAQYCSRVCTGTWNKGLTRADDPRLESIAIRTSIGARGRPAWNKGLTAETCESLRIGGLKIAKANRGKKATGRRAEGLAIGRTWAKGKTKEDTPSIARRSEICAGILRGRRNEAHSVRMRELYALHPERHPNAIIAKKTKGKGYTNIEKIVAEILTEGGVEFQFNARIGTKWVDFLISGTNLVVEADGERWHTNKEGETLRDLYIESMGFRILHLPGRKIMKDRDTCRTEILAFVWSTRE
;
A
#
# COMPACT_ATOMS: atom_id res chain seq x y z
N MET A 1 8.32 58.39 42.78
CA MET A 1 7.56 57.15 42.51
C MET A 1 6.36 57.50 41.63
N THR A 2 6.53 57.44 40.30
CA THR A 2 5.47 57.72 39.32
C THR A 2 4.97 56.39 38.76
N ASN A 3 3.83 55.94 39.27
CA ASN A 3 3.16 54.72 38.82
C ASN A 3 2.51 54.96 37.45
N GLN A 4 3.16 54.52 36.37
CA GLN A 4 2.57 54.52 35.02
C GLN A 4 1.57 53.36 34.90
N PHE A 5 0.30 53.64 35.18
CA PHE A 5 -0.80 52.74 34.84
C PHE A 5 -0.89 52.60 33.32
N HIS A 6 -0.38 51.48 32.79
CA HIS A 6 -0.63 51.06 31.43
C HIS A 6 -2.08 50.56 31.34
N GLY A 7 -3.01 51.51 31.23
CA GLY A 7 -4.41 51.25 30.98
C GLY A 7 -4.54 50.41 29.70
N ASN A 8 -4.90 49.14 29.89
CA ASN A 8 -5.16 48.20 28.81
C ASN A 8 -6.41 48.69 28.07
N MET A 9 -6.21 49.59 27.10
CA MET A 9 -7.28 50.12 26.25
C MET A 9 -7.92 48.93 25.54
N ARG A 10 -9.05 48.47 26.07
CA ARG A 10 -9.91 47.49 25.43
C ARG A 10 -10.25 48.06 24.06
N LYS A 11 -9.62 47.52 23.01
CA LYS A 11 -9.92 47.89 21.63
C LYS A 11 -11.42 47.73 21.44
N TYR A 12 -12.11 48.86 21.24
CA TYR A 12 -13.54 48.87 20.99
C TYR A 12 -13.80 47.98 19.77
N VAL A 13 -14.67 46.98 19.96
CA VAL A 13 -15.03 46.09 18.87
C VAL A 13 -16.00 46.86 17.99
N GLU A 14 -15.50 47.33 16.85
CA GLU A 14 -16.33 48.01 15.85
C GLU A 14 -17.47 47.08 15.40
N VAL A 15 -18.70 47.61 15.43
CA VAL A 15 -19.92 46.93 14.98
C VAL A 15 -20.68 47.84 14.02
N LYS A 16 -21.40 47.25 13.07
CA LYS A 16 -22.34 47.98 12.21
C LYS A 16 -23.50 47.08 11.76
N PRO A 17 -24.66 47.66 11.38
CA PRO A 17 -25.81 46.88 10.96
C PRO A 17 -25.60 46.27 9.56
N CYS A 18 -26.12 45.07 9.36
CA CYS A 18 -26.19 44.45 8.04
C CYS A 18 -27.25 45.13 7.19
N THR A 19 -26.90 45.52 5.96
CA THR A 19 -27.80 46.18 5.01
C THR A 19 -29.00 45.30 4.60
N ARG A 20 -28.89 43.97 4.72
CA ARG A 20 -29.96 43.05 4.33
C ARG A 20 -30.89 42.62 5.47
N CYS A 21 -30.34 42.20 6.60
CA CYS A 21 -31.15 41.66 7.70
C CYS A 21 -31.21 42.57 8.93
N GLY A 22 -30.53 43.73 8.91
CA GLY A 22 -30.47 44.66 10.05
C GLY A 22 -29.58 44.21 11.21
N ALA A 23 -29.18 42.93 11.28
CA ALA A 23 -28.37 42.41 12.39
C ALA A 23 -26.99 43.09 12.46
N TYR A 24 -26.58 43.47 13.67
CA TYR A 24 -25.25 44.01 13.92
C TYR A 24 -24.20 42.90 13.84
N PHE A 25 -23.10 43.17 13.14
CA PHE A 25 -21.96 42.25 13.08
C PHE A 25 -20.67 42.95 13.50
N LYS A 26 -19.76 42.15 14.05
CA LYS A 26 -18.46 42.59 14.57
C LYS A 26 -17.42 42.56 13.47
N ARG A 27 -16.47 43.48 13.53
CA ARG A 27 -15.31 43.48 12.64
C ARG A 27 -14.51 42.18 12.77
N ASN A 28 -14.25 41.56 11.62
CA ASN A 28 -13.32 40.44 11.56
C ASN A 28 -11.89 40.96 11.76
N SER A 29 -11.13 40.37 12.68
CA SER A 29 -9.75 40.77 12.97
C SER A 29 -8.80 40.66 11.77
N LYS A 30 -9.22 39.93 10.71
CA LYS A 30 -8.48 39.79 9.46
C LYS A 30 -8.80 40.87 8.42
N TYR A 31 -9.82 41.71 8.63
CA TYR A 31 -10.20 42.75 7.67
C TYR A 31 -9.36 44.00 7.90
N SER A 32 -8.82 44.57 6.81
CA SER A 32 -8.31 45.94 6.82
C SER A 32 -9.44 46.94 7.14
N ASP A 33 -9.09 48.16 7.56
CA ASP A 33 -10.08 49.21 7.82
C ASP A 33 -10.96 49.44 6.59
N GLU A 34 -10.34 49.52 5.41
CA GLU A 34 -11.04 49.68 4.13
C GLU A 34 -12.00 48.51 3.83
N GLN A 35 -11.57 47.27 4.05
CA GLN A 35 -12.44 46.08 3.87
C GLN A 35 -13.61 46.10 4.85
N TRP A 36 -13.35 46.51 6.10
CA TRP A 36 -14.39 46.65 7.11
C TRP A 36 -15.41 47.69 6.70
N HIS A 37 -15.01 48.90 6.29
CA HIS A 37 -15.93 49.93 5.84
C HIS A 37 -16.74 49.50 4.61
N LYS A 38 -16.15 48.75 3.68
CA LYS A 38 -16.85 48.19 2.51
C LYS A 38 -17.79 47.01 2.81
N ALA A 39 -17.66 46.33 3.95
CA ALA A 39 -18.50 45.18 4.28
C ALA A 39 -19.97 45.60 4.52
N GLN A 40 -20.92 45.11 3.74
CA GLN A 40 -22.34 45.48 3.89
C GLN A 40 -23.18 44.39 4.60
N TYR A 41 -22.65 43.17 4.73
CA TYR A 41 -23.43 42.01 5.12
C TYR A 41 -22.78 41.22 6.26
N CYS A 42 -23.59 40.75 7.21
CA CYS A 42 -23.10 40.01 8.39
C CYS A 42 -22.65 38.58 8.09
N SER A 43 -23.14 37.99 7.01
CA SER A 43 -22.92 36.58 6.68
C SER A 43 -23.02 36.32 5.18
N ARG A 44 -22.51 35.15 4.75
CA ARG A 44 -22.66 34.67 3.37
C ARG A 44 -24.12 34.45 2.95
N VAL A 45 -25.01 34.20 3.91
CA VAL A 45 -26.45 34.10 3.63
C VAL A 45 -26.98 35.48 3.26
N CYS A 46 -26.53 36.51 3.98
CA CYS A 46 -26.94 37.89 3.76
C CYS A 46 -26.33 38.52 2.50
N THR A 47 -25.13 38.11 2.08
CA THR A 47 -24.54 38.57 0.81
C THR A 47 -25.33 38.15 -0.44
N GLY A 48 -26.37 37.32 -0.28
CA GLY A 48 -27.07 36.67 -1.39
C GLY A 48 -26.51 35.28 -1.60
N THR A 49 -27.33 34.39 -2.17
CA THR A 49 -26.85 33.16 -2.77
C THR A 49 -25.75 33.55 -3.73
N TRP A 50 -24.51 33.17 -3.43
CA TRP A 50 -23.42 33.17 -4.41
C TRP A 50 -24.01 32.60 -5.70
N ASN A 51 -23.96 33.36 -6.79
CA ASN A 51 -24.58 33.11 -8.11
C ASN A 51 -24.27 31.71 -8.67
N LYS A 52 -24.81 30.66 -8.05
CA LYS A 52 -24.80 29.30 -8.55
C LYS A 52 -25.82 29.27 -9.68
N GLY A 53 -25.38 29.63 -10.88
CA GLY A 53 -26.20 29.55 -12.08
C GLY A 53 -26.17 30.77 -12.99
N LEU A 54 -25.61 31.92 -12.58
CA LEU A 54 -25.40 33.01 -13.54
C LEU A 54 -24.20 32.68 -14.42
N THR A 55 -24.44 32.63 -15.73
CA THR A 55 -23.40 32.51 -16.74
C THR A 55 -22.88 33.89 -17.13
N ARG A 56 -21.86 33.93 -18.01
CA ARG A 56 -21.39 35.17 -18.64
C ARG A 56 -22.50 35.89 -19.42
N ALA A 57 -23.51 35.15 -19.89
CA ALA A 57 -24.64 35.70 -20.62
C ALA A 57 -25.66 36.38 -19.70
N ASP A 58 -25.76 35.94 -18.44
CA ASP A 58 -26.85 36.35 -17.53
C ASP A 58 -26.46 37.53 -16.63
N ASP A 59 -25.16 37.81 -16.45
CA ASP A 59 -24.68 38.88 -15.56
C ASP A 59 -23.53 39.69 -16.22
N PRO A 60 -23.77 40.97 -16.58
CA PRO A 60 -22.75 41.86 -17.14
C PRO A 60 -21.49 42.02 -16.28
N ARG A 61 -21.58 41.83 -14.95
CA ARG A 61 -20.39 41.83 -14.09
C ARG A 61 -19.50 40.64 -14.34
N LEU A 62 -20.07 39.44 -14.54
CA LEU A 62 -19.29 38.23 -14.85
C LEU A 62 -18.57 38.38 -16.19
N GLU A 63 -19.21 39.00 -17.17
CA GLU A 63 -18.56 39.32 -18.45
C GLU A 63 -17.42 40.32 -18.25
N SER A 64 -17.63 41.40 -17.49
CA SER A 64 -16.57 42.37 -17.19
C SER A 64 -15.37 41.75 -16.46
N ILE A 65 -15.61 40.79 -15.56
CA ILE A 65 -14.57 40.06 -14.84
C ILE A 65 -13.82 39.17 -15.82
N ALA A 66 -14.54 38.43 -16.67
CA ALA A 66 -13.95 37.54 -17.64
C ALA A 66 -13.11 38.28 -18.69
N ILE A 67 -13.57 39.44 -19.19
CA ILE A 67 -12.79 40.32 -20.06
C ILE A 67 -11.51 40.78 -19.36
N ARG A 68 -11.61 41.23 -18.11
CA ARG A 68 -10.44 41.70 -17.33
C ARG A 68 -9.44 40.58 -17.06
N THR A 69 -9.93 39.38 -16.73
CA THR A 69 -9.10 38.18 -16.59
C THR A 69 -8.44 37.80 -17.90
N SER A 70 -9.18 37.84 -19.02
CA SER A 70 -8.65 37.56 -20.36
C SER A 70 -7.55 38.54 -20.76
N ILE A 71 -7.76 39.84 -20.56
CA ILE A 71 -6.75 40.88 -20.81
C ILE A 71 -5.52 40.65 -19.91
N GLY A 72 -5.71 40.40 -18.61
CA GLY A 72 -4.60 40.14 -17.68
C GLY A 72 -3.86 38.82 -17.95
N ALA A 73 -4.50 37.86 -18.60
CA ALA A 73 -3.91 36.60 -19.03
C ALA A 73 -3.26 36.69 -20.42
N ARG A 74 -3.54 37.72 -21.22
CA ARG A 74 -2.96 37.88 -22.55
C ARG A 74 -1.44 38.05 -22.43
N GLY A 75 -0.70 37.20 -23.16
CA GLY A 75 0.76 37.13 -23.08
C GLY A 75 1.29 36.30 -21.89
N ARG A 76 0.45 35.89 -20.94
CA ARG A 76 0.82 34.87 -19.96
C ARG A 76 0.63 33.50 -20.60
N PRO A 77 1.61 32.58 -20.51
CA PRO A 77 1.40 31.23 -20.99
C PRO A 77 0.17 30.63 -20.29
N ALA A 78 -0.78 30.12 -21.07
CA ALA A 78 -1.96 29.44 -20.53
C ALA A 78 -1.49 28.39 -19.53
N TRP A 79 -2.05 28.44 -18.31
CA TRP A 79 -1.66 27.65 -17.14
C TRP A 79 -1.15 26.27 -17.55
N ASN A 80 0.18 26.16 -17.56
CA ASN A 80 1.02 24.97 -17.60
C ASN A 80 0.50 23.86 -18.52
N LYS A 81 0.53 24.06 -19.84
CA LYS A 81 0.34 23.04 -20.88
C LYS A 81 1.36 21.89 -20.75
N GLY A 82 1.19 20.99 -19.78
CA GLY A 82 2.10 19.85 -19.56
C GLY A 82 3.48 20.24 -19.00
N LEU A 83 3.66 21.49 -18.53
CA LEU A 83 4.88 21.89 -17.86
C LEU A 83 4.98 21.21 -16.50
N THR A 84 6.11 20.54 -16.29
CA THR A 84 6.44 19.82 -15.07
C THR A 84 7.44 20.65 -14.24
N ALA A 85 7.80 20.18 -13.05
CA ALA A 85 8.84 20.85 -12.27
C ALA A 85 10.21 20.80 -12.95
N GLU A 86 10.40 19.86 -13.88
CA GLU A 86 11.60 19.69 -14.70
C GLU A 86 11.62 20.65 -15.89
N THR A 87 10.46 20.99 -16.46
CA THR A 87 10.38 21.84 -17.66
C THR A 87 10.01 23.29 -17.37
N CYS A 88 9.73 23.65 -16.11
CA CYS A 88 9.38 25.02 -15.73
C CYS A 88 10.00 25.43 -14.39
N GLU A 89 10.92 26.39 -14.47
CA GLU A 89 11.69 26.89 -13.33
C GLU A 89 10.81 27.49 -12.21
N SER A 90 9.73 28.18 -12.57
CA SER A 90 8.81 28.76 -11.58
C SER A 90 8.07 27.67 -10.78
N LEU A 91 7.71 26.57 -11.43
CA LEU A 91 7.11 25.40 -10.77
C LEU A 91 8.14 24.68 -9.89
N ARG A 92 9.39 24.56 -10.36
CA ARG A 92 10.50 24.01 -9.57
C ARG A 92 10.70 24.82 -8.29
N ILE A 93 10.84 26.13 -8.40
CA ILE A 93 11.01 27.05 -7.26
C ILE A 93 9.81 26.96 -6.31
N GLY A 94 8.59 26.94 -6.84
CA GLY A 94 7.37 26.77 -6.05
C GLY A 94 7.36 25.45 -5.27
N GLY A 95 7.74 24.35 -5.93
CA GLY A 95 7.89 23.03 -5.31
C GLY A 95 8.92 23.01 -4.19
N LEU A 96 10.09 23.65 -4.40
CA LEU A 96 11.13 23.77 -3.39
C LEU A 96 10.67 24.57 -2.16
N LYS A 97 9.93 25.68 -2.36
CA LYS A 97 9.35 26.46 -1.26
C LYS A 97 8.37 25.63 -0.44
N ILE A 98 7.48 24.88 -1.10
CA ILE A 98 6.53 23.98 -0.43
C ILE A 98 7.26 22.86 0.33
N ALA A 99 8.29 22.27 -0.28
CA ALA A 99 9.09 21.22 0.36
C ALA A 99 9.82 21.75 1.61
N LYS A 100 10.45 22.93 1.51
CA LYS A 100 11.11 23.60 2.64
C LYS A 100 10.10 23.90 3.76
N ALA A 101 8.91 24.41 3.42
CA ALA A 101 7.86 24.72 4.39
C ALA A 101 7.24 23.48 5.07
N ASN A 102 7.36 22.29 4.46
CA ASN A 102 6.88 21.02 5.01
C ASN A 102 7.97 20.22 5.74
N ARG A 103 9.24 20.58 5.60
CA ARG A 103 10.35 19.88 6.26
C ARG A 103 10.18 19.95 7.78
N GLY A 104 10.20 18.80 8.45
CA GLY A 104 10.05 18.68 9.90
C GLY A 104 8.61 18.77 10.44
N LYS A 105 7.61 19.08 9.60
CA LYS A 105 6.20 19.08 10.04
C LYS A 105 5.66 17.64 10.08
N LYS A 106 5.18 17.21 11.25
CA LYS A 106 4.46 15.93 11.39
C LYS A 106 3.18 15.96 10.53
N ALA A 107 2.84 14.83 9.93
CA ALA A 107 1.57 14.69 9.23
C ALA A 107 0.42 14.91 10.23
N THR A 108 -0.50 15.82 9.92
CA THR A 108 -1.71 15.99 10.73
C THR A 108 -2.59 14.73 10.62
N GLY A 109 -3.40 14.43 11.63
CA GLY A 109 -4.30 13.26 11.61
C GLY A 109 -5.15 13.18 10.33
N ARG A 110 -5.73 14.32 9.92
CA ARG A 110 -6.46 14.45 8.64
C ARG A 110 -5.63 14.11 7.39
N ARG A 111 -4.33 14.40 7.41
CA ARG A 111 -3.40 14.08 6.31
C ARG A 111 -3.06 12.59 6.29
N ALA A 112 -2.94 11.96 7.46
CA ALA A 112 -2.78 10.51 7.59
C ALA A 112 -4.04 9.76 7.11
N GLU A 113 -5.23 10.20 7.52
CA GLU A 113 -6.52 9.66 7.03
C GLU A 113 -6.64 9.81 5.50
N GLY A 114 -6.31 10.98 4.94
CA GLY A 114 -6.34 11.20 3.50
C GLY A 114 -5.38 10.29 2.72
N LEU A 115 -4.23 9.94 3.31
CA LEU A 115 -3.29 8.99 2.74
C LEU A 115 -3.82 7.55 2.81
N ALA A 116 -4.52 7.19 3.90
CA ALA A 116 -5.14 5.88 4.09
C ALA A 116 -6.31 5.64 3.12
N ILE A 117 -7.11 6.68 2.83
CA ILE A 117 -8.24 6.60 1.89
C ILE A 117 -7.77 6.51 0.42
N GLY A 118 -6.48 6.73 0.14
CA GLY A 118 -5.93 6.53 -1.20
C GLY A 118 -6.47 7.51 -2.27
N ARG A 119 -6.87 8.73 -1.89
CA ARG A 119 -7.52 9.71 -2.79
C ARG A 119 -6.61 10.34 -3.86
N THR A 120 -5.50 9.72 -4.24
CA THR A 120 -4.74 10.14 -5.42
C THR A 120 -4.81 9.05 -6.47
N TRP A 121 -5.63 9.33 -7.47
CA TRP A 121 -5.77 8.59 -8.72
C TRP A 121 -4.41 8.51 -9.42
N ALA A 122 -3.60 7.54 -9.04
CA ALA A 122 -2.33 7.23 -9.69
C ALA A 122 -2.55 5.96 -10.52
N LYS A 123 -3.46 6.03 -11.50
CA LYS A 123 -3.72 4.92 -12.42
C LYS A 123 -2.39 4.50 -13.04
N GLY A 124 -1.98 3.26 -12.78
CA GLY A 124 -0.78 2.64 -13.35
C GLY A 124 0.54 2.98 -12.69
N LYS A 125 0.59 3.75 -11.58
CA LYS A 125 1.86 3.98 -10.87
C LYS A 125 2.00 3.02 -9.69
N THR A 126 3.12 2.33 -9.64
CA THR A 126 3.46 1.39 -8.57
C THR A 126 4.29 2.06 -7.47
N LYS A 127 4.67 1.31 -6.42
CA LYS A 127 5.59 1.83 -5.39
C LYS A 127 6.99 2.03 -5.98
N GLU A 128 7.34 1.26 -7.01
CA GLU A 128 8.59 1.33 -7.75
C GLU A 128 8.65 2.63 -8.58
N ASP A 129 7.54 3.05 -9.17
CA ASP A 129 7.51 4.20 -10.08
C ASP A 129 7.28 5.54 -9.38
N THR A 130 6.88 5.54 -8.11
CA THR A 130 6.48 6.76 -7.40
C THR A 130 6.97 6.79 -5.96
N PRO A 131 7.95 7.66 -5.63
CA PRO A 131 8.49 7.79 -4.28
C PRO A 131 7.44 8.10 -3.21
N SER A 132 6.34 8.78 -3.56
CA SER A 132 5.24 9.06 -2.63
C SER A 132 4.37 7.83 -2.31
N ILE A 133 4.31 6.85 -3.21
CA ILE A 133 3.64 5.56 -3.02
C ILE A 133 4.58 4.65 -2.22
N ALA A 134 5.87 4.60 -2.57
CA ALA A 134 6.90 3.90 -1.79
C ALA A 134 6.88 4.32 -0.32
N ARG A 135 7.00 5.62 -0.04
CA ARG A 135 7.01 6.15 1.33
C ARG A 135 5.72 5.83 2.10
N ARG A 136 4.56 5.88 1.44
CA ARG A 136 3.27 5.46 2.05
C ARG A 136 3.27 3.98 2.38
N SER A 137 3.72 3.15 1.44
CA SER A 137 3.84 1.71 1.60
C SER A 137 4.75 1.37 2.78
N GLU A 138 5.89 2.05 2.92
CA GLU A 138 6.81 1.89 4.06
C GLU A 138 6.18 2.29 5.40
N ILE A 139 5.48 3.42 5.45
CA ILE A 139 4.78 3.86 6.67
C ILE A 139 3.70 2.84 7.06
N CYS A 140 2.88 2.41 6.11
CA CYS A 140 1.85 1.40 6.34
C CYS A 140 2.48 0.07 6.78
N ALA A 141 3.55 -0.38 6.12
CA ALA A 141 4.27 -1.60 6.49
C ALA A 141 4.90 -1.49 7.89
N GLY A 142 5.37 -0.30 8.28
CA GLY A 142 5.88 -0.03 9.63
C GLY A 142 4.78 -0.10 10.70
N ILE A 143 3.63 0.52 10.45
CA ILE A 143 2.47 0.49 11.37
C ILE A 143 1.91 -0.94 11.52
N LEU A 144 1.89 -1.70 10.42
CA LEU A 144 1.37 -3.05 10.37
C LEU A 144 2.43 -4.11 10.72
N ARG A 145 3.69 -3.72 10.94
CA ARG A 145 4.78 -4.68 11.22
C ARG A 145 4.43 -5.48 12.47
N GLY A 146 4.38 -6.80 12.33
CA GLY A 146 4.03 -7.72 13.42
C GLY A 146 2.54 -7.82 13.75
N ARG A 147 1.66 -7.05 13.09
CA ARG A 147 0.20 -7.16 13.26
C ARG A 147 -0.38 -8.04 12.16
N ARG A 148 -0.95 -9.17 12.54
CA ARG A 148 -1.71 -10.03 11.63
C ARG A 148 -3.03 -9.34 11.26
N ASN A 149 -3.24 -9.06 9.98
CA ASN A 149 -4.52 -8.56 9.50
C ASN A 149 -5.42 -9.78 9.19
N GLU A 150 -6.20 -10.21 10.17
CA GLU A 150 -6.98 -11.44 10.06
C GLU A 150 -8.02 -11.38 8.94
N ALA A 151 -8.69 -10.24 8.77
CA ALA A 151 -9.63 -10.02 7.67
C ALA A 151 -8.96 -10.18 6.29
N HIS A 152 -7.72 -9.69 6.14
CA HIS A 152 -6.95 -9.92 4.92
C HIS A 152 -6.59 -11.40 4.75
N SER A 153 -6.15 -12.07 5.81
CA SER A 153 -5.79 -13.49 5.78
C SER A 153 -6.98 -14.38 5.39
N VAL A 154 -8.16 -14.16 5.98
CA VAL A 154 -9.41 -14.85 5.63
C VAL A 154 -9.75 -14.65 4.16
N ARG A 155 -9.79 -13.38 3.70
CA ARG A 155 -10.09 -13.06 2.29
C ARG A 155 -9.12 -13.71 1.32
N MET A 156 -7.83 -13.76 1.65
CA MET A 156 -6.83 -14.42 0.79
C MET A 156 -7.00 -15.94 0.77
N ARG A 157 -7.36 -16.57 1.91
CA ARG A 157 -7.67 -18.01 1.96
C ARG A 157 -8.86 -18.36 1.06
N GLU A 158 -9.95 -17.61 1.17
CA GLU A 158 -11.14 -17.79 0.32
C GLU A 158 -10.81 -17.59 -1.16
N LEU A 159 -10.07 -16.52 -1.48
CA LEU A 159 -9.62 -16.25 -2.84
C LEU A 159 -8.82 -17.42 -3.41
N TYR A 160 -7.87 -17.97 -2.63
CA TYR A 160 -7.02 -19.08 -3.10
C TYR A 160 -7.75 -20.42 -3.13
N ALA A 161 -8.79 -20.61 -2.33
CA ALA A 161 -9.66 -21.78 -2.43
C ALA A 161 -10.46 -21.76 -3.75
N LEU A 162 -11.00 -20.59 -4.14
CA LEU A 162 -11.74 -20.42 -5.39
C LEU A 162 -10.83 -20.32 -6.63
N HIS A 163 -9.63 -19.74 -6.48
CA HIS A 163 -8.67 -19.47 -7.55
C HIS A 163 -7.27 -20.00 -7.18
N PRO A 164 -7.08 -21.32 -7.14
CA PRO A 164 -5.80 -21.92 -6.76
C PRO A 164 -4.65 -21.48 -7.68
N GLU A 165 -4.93 -21.12 -8.93
CA GLU A 165 -3.95 -20.62 -9.89
C GLU A 165 -3.34 -19.26 -9.53
N ARG A 166 -3.99 -18.51 -8.63
CA ARG A 166 -3.53 -17.20 -8.13
C ARG A 166 -2.71 -17.30 -6.84
N HIS A 167 -2.60 -18.49 -6.26
CA HIS A 167 -1.78 -18.69 -5.07
C HIS A 167 -0.31 -18.35 -5.37
N PRO A 168 0.42 -17.64 -4.48
CA PRO A 168 1.83 -17.28 -4.70
C PRO A 168 2.67 -18.50 -5.09
N ASN A 169 2.50 -19.63 -4.42
CA ASN A 169 3.20 -20.88 -4.75
C ASN A 169 2.83 -21.39 -6.15
N ALA A 170 1.58 -21.29 -6.59
CA ALA A 170 1.19 -21.70 -7.94
C ALA A 170 1.78 -20.77 -9.02
N ILE A 171 1.85 -19.47 -8.74
CA ILE A 171 2.49 -18.49 -9.63
C ILE A 171 4.01 -18.73 -9.69
N ILE A 172 4.65 -18.97 -8.55
CA ILE A 172 6.07 -19.32 -8.48
C ILE A 172 6.30 -20.62 -9.25
N ALA A 173 5.53 -21.68 -9.01
CA ALA A 173 5.60 -22.94 -9.74
C ALA A 173 5.41 -22.77 -11.26
N LYS A 174 4.54 -21.86 -11.69
CA LYS A 174 4.37 -21.51 -13.13
C LYS A 174 5.53 -20.68 -13.68
N LYS A 175 6.17 -19.83 -12.88
CA LYS A 175 7.36 -19.07 -13.29
C LYS A 175 8.62 -19.93 -13.28
N THR A 176 8.65 -20.94 -12.41
CA THR A 176 9.68 -21.98 -12.36
C THR A 176 9.32 -23.17 -13.23
N LYS A 177 8.18 -23.18 -13.93
CA LYS A 177 7.91 -24.10 -15.04
C LYS A 177 8.97 -23.81 -16.11
N GLY A 178 10.02 -24.64 -16.09
CA GLY A 178 11.25 -24.48 -16.89
C GLY A 178 12.54 -24.35 -16.06
N LYS A 179 12.47 -24.00 -14.76
CA LYS A 179 13.65 -23.96 -13.86
C LYS A 179 13.92 -25.28 -13.12
N GLY A 180 13.05 -26.28 -13.25
CA GLY A 180 13.29 -27.63 -12.71
C GLY A 180 13.37 -27.67 -11.19
N TYR A 181 13.91 -28.78 -10.70
CA TYR A 181 14.24 -29.04 -9.30
C TYR A 181 15.19 -27.97 -8.73
N THR A 182 15.09 -27.66 -7.43
CA THR A 182 16.24 -27.09 -6.71
C THR A 182 17.42 -28.08 -6.72
N ASN A 183 18.64 -27.64 -6.40
CA ASN A 183 19.79 -28.55 -6.44
C ASN A 183 19.62 -29.78 -5.53
N ILE A 184 19.04 -29.61 -4.34
CA ILE A 184 18.79 -30.71 -3.40
C ILE A 184 17.65 -31.62 -3.87
N GLU A 185 16.56 -31.05 -4.39
CA GLU A 185 15.48 -31.82 -5.00
C GLU A 185 15.98 -32.61 -6.20
N LYS A 186 16.91 -32.04 -6.99
CA LYS A 186 17.49 -32.71 -8.16
C LYS A 186 18.25 -33.97 -7.74
N ILE A 187 19.06 -33.87 -6.69
CA ILE A 187 19.80 -35.01 -6.14
C ILE A 187 18.83 -36.10 -5.64
N VAL A 188 17.75 -35.71 -4.94
CA VAL A 188 16.72 -36.66 -4.48
C VAL A 188 16.01 -37.33 -5.65
N ALA A 189 15.65 -36.57 -6.68
CA ALA A 189 15.03 -37.09 -7.90
C ALA A 189 15.96 -38.08 -8.62
N GLU A 190 17.26 -37.78 -8.71
CA GLU A 190 18.28 -38.66 -9.27
C GLU A 190 18.40 -39.96 -8.46
N ILE A 191 18.46 -39.87 -7.12
CA ILE A 191 18.48 -41.04 -6.23
C ILE A 191 17.27 -41.95 -6.47
N LEU A 192 16.06 -41.36 -6.51
CA LEU A 192 14.81 -42.11 -6.72
C LEU A 192 14.80 -42.78 -8.11
N THR A 193 15.24 -42.05 -9.14
CA THR A 193 15.30 -42.56 -10.51
C THR A 193 16.32 -43.71 -10.63
N GLU A 194 17.52 -43.55 -10.07
CA GLU A 194 18.56 -44.62 -10.03
C GLU A 194 18.12 -45.83 -9.21
N GLY A 195 17.24 -45.63 -8.22
CA GLY A 195 16.64 -46.70 -7.43
C GLY A 195 15.48 -47.41 -8.12
N GLY A 196 15.07 -46.98 -9.32
CA GLY A 196 13.88 -47.51 -9.99
C GLY A 196 12.58 -47.23 -9.22
N VAL A 197 12.56 -46.16 -8.44
CA VAL A 197 11.39 -45.76 -7.64
C VAL A 197 10.58 -44.73 -8.43
N GLU A 198 9.34 -45.06 -8.76
CA GLU A 198 8.42 -44.12 -9.39
C GLU A 198 7.92 -43.09 -8.37
N PHE A 199 7.87 -41.82 -8.78
CA PHE A 199 7.44 -40.73 -7.91
C PHE A 199 6.72 -39.62 -8.68
N GLN A 200 5.92 -38.85 -7.96
CA GLN A 200 5.32 -37.60 -8.42
C GLN A 200 6.00 -36.41 -7.73
N PHE A 201 6.68 -35.58 -8.52
CA PHE A 201 7.27 -34.32 -8.03
C PHE A 201 6.20 -33.26 -7.78
N ASN A 202 6.34 -32.52 -6.69
CA ASN A 202 5.45 -31.43 -6.28
C ASN A 202 3.97 -31.88 -6.23
N ALA A 203 3.74 -33.02 -5.58
CA ALA A 203 2.42 -33.62 -5.46
C ALA A 203 1.56 -32.88 -4.44
N ARG A 204 0.23 -32.96 -4.58
CA ARG A 204 -0.72 -32.31 -3.67
C ARG A 204 -1.42 -33.34 -2.80
N ILE A 205 -1.33 -33.18 -1.48
CA ILE A 205 -2.05 -33.99 -0.48
C ILE A 205 -2.99 -33.06 0.29
N GLY A 206 -4.29 -33.19 0.02
CA GLY A 206 -5.30 -32.27 0.53
C GLY A 206 -5.02 -30.81 0.15
N THR A 207 -4.74 -29.97 1.15
CA THR A 207 -4.40 -28.55 0.95
C THR A 207 -2.90 -28.26 0.90
N LYS A 208 -2.05 -29.28 1.09
CA LYS A 208 -0.60 -29.14 1.16
C LYS A 208 0.07 -29.66 -0.11
N TRP A 209 1.23 -29.10 -0.41
CA TRP A 209 2.13 -29.55 -1.47
C TRP A 209 3.31 -30.24 -0.81
N VAL A 210 3.83 -31.29 -1.44
CA VAL A 210 4.98 -32.06 -0.97
C VAL A 210 5.99 -32.24 -2.08
N ASP A 211 7.28 -32.33 -1.76
CA ASP A 211 8.33 -32.35 -2.78
C ASP A 211 8.27 -33.61 -3.64
N PHE A 212 8.20 -34.79 -3.01
CA PHE A 212 8.11 -36.08 -3.71
C PHE A 212 7.08 -36.98 -3.04
N LEU A 213 6.12 -37.48 -3.82
CA LEU A 213 5.20 -38.54 -3.41
C LEU A 213 5.57 -39.84 -4.12
N ILE A 214 5.87 -40.90 -3.38
CA ILE A 214 6.28 -42.18 -3.95
C ILE A 214 5.08 -42.98 -4.43
N SER A 215 5.04 -43.32 -5.73
CA SER A 215 3.92 -44.00 -6.36
C SER A 215 3.65 -45.38 -5.75
N GLY A 216 2.37 -45.69 -5.53
CA GLY A 216 1.94 -46.97 -4.95
C GLY A 216 2.23 -47.12 -3.46
N THR A 217 2.64 -46.05 -2.77
CA THR A 217 2.87 -46.03 -1.33
C THR A 217 2.26 -44.78 -0.70
N ASN A 218 2.21 -44.73 0.62
CA ASN A 218 1.86 -43.51 1.35
C ASN A 218 3.12 -42.77 1.85
N LEU A 219 4.25 -42.84 1.13
CA LEU A 219 5.49 -42.18 1.51
C LEU A 219 5.68 -40.84 0.79
N VAL A 220 5.96 -39.81 1.59
CA VAL A 220 6.40 -38.48 1.17
C VAL A 220 7.88 -38.31 1.50
N VAL A 221 8.66 -37.74 0.58
CA VAL A 221 10.05 -37.32 0.83
C VAL A 221 10.14 -35.80 0.65
N GLU A 222 10.62 -35.10 1.68
CA GLU A 222 10.80 -33.64 1.70
C GLU A 222 12.30 -33.30 1.66
N ALA A 223 12.70 -32.44 0.71
CA ALA A 223 14.07 -31.96 0.55
C ALA A 223 14.24 -30.62 1.27
N ASP A 224 14.49 -30.69 2.58
CA ASP A 224 14.42 -29.56 3.50
C ASP A 224 15.59 -28.57 3.35
N GLY A 225 15.33 -27.41 2.73
CA GLY A 225 16.30 -26.33 2.62
C GLY A 225 16.44 -25.52 3.93
N GLU A 226 17.60 -25.57 4.58
CA GLU A 226 17.85 -24.93 5.90
C GLU A 226 17.38 -23.48 6.06
N ARG A 227 17.42 -22.70 4.99
CA ARG A 227 17.05 -21.27 5.02
C ARG A 227 15.54 -21.06 5.25
N TRP A 228 14.71 -22.05 4.95
CA TRP A 228 13.25 -21.89 4.88
C TRP A 228 12.53 -22.33 6.17
N HIS A 229 13.21 -23.05 7.07
CA HIS A 229 12.64 -23.59 8.31
C HIS A 229 12.71 -22.63 9.50
N THR A 230 12.09 -21.45 9.36
CA THR A 230 12.04 -20.46 10.45
C THR A 230 10.83 -20.61 11.37
N ASN A 231 9.80 -21.36 10.95
CA ASN A 231 8.55 -21.52 11.68
C ASN A 231 8.28 -23.01 11.98
N LYS A 232 8.96 -23.54 13.00
CA LYS A 232 8.87 -24.96 13.39
C LYS A 232 7.44 -25.40 13.73
N GLU A 233 6.67 -24.56 14.41
CA GLU A 233 5.27 -24.89 14.77
C GLU A 233 4.40 -25.10 13.53
N GLY A 234 4.59 -24.25 12.51
CA GLY A 234 3.86 -24.37 11.24
C GLY A 234 4.22 -25.63 10.46
N GLU A 235 5.47 -26.09 10.57
CA GLU A 235 5.96 -27.33 9.97
C GLU A 235 5.40 -28.54 10.68
N THR A 236 5.50 -28.59 12.01
CA THR A 236 4.90 -29.67 12.80
C THR A 236 3.40 -29.81 12.53
N LEU A 237 2.65 -28.70 12.44
CA LEU A 237 1.23 -28.76 12.10
C LEU A 237 0.96 -29.20 10.65
N ARG A 238 1.88 -28.92 9.72
CA ARG A 238 1.80 -29.41 8.34
C ARG A 238 2.01 -30.91 8.30
N ASP A 239 3.02 -31.41 9.02
CA ASP A 239 3.40 -32.81 9.04
C ASP A 239 2.30 -33.65 9.69
N LEU A 240 1.82 -33.24 10.87
CA LEU A 240 0.68 -33.87 11.54
C LEU A 240 -0.58 -33.94 10.65
N TYR A 241 -0.82 -32.91 9.84
CA TYR A 241 -1.94 -32.92 8.91
C TYR A 241 -1.75 -33.95 7.78
N ILE A 242 -0.55 -34.03 7.20
CA ILE A 242 -0.25 -35.02 6.16
C ILE A 242 -0.29 -36.45 6.73
N GLU A 243 0.27 -36.64 7.93
CA GLU A 243 0.23 -37.91 8.65
C GLU A 243 -1.21 -38.33 9.00
N SER A 244 -2.07 -37.40 9.40
CA SER A 244 -3.48 -37.68 9.66
C SER A 244 -4.25 -38.18 8.43
N MET A 245 -3.71 -37.96 7.22
CA MET A 245 -4.26 -38.51 5.97
C MET A 245 -3.65 -39.87 5.60
N GLY A 246 -2.88 -40.49 6.50
CA GLY A 246 -2.31 -41.82 6.34
C GLY A 246 -0.93 -41.86 5.65
N PHE A 247 -0.29 -40.70 5.48
CA PHE A 247 1.04 -40.59 4.87
C PHE A 247 2.15 -40.64 5.91
N ARG A 248 3.32 -41.15 5.51
CA ARG A 248 4.57 -41.04 6.25
C ARG A 248 5.46 -40.02 5.57
N ILE A 249 6.25 -39.28 6.34
CA ILE A 249 7.10 -38.22 5.81
C ILE A 249 8.56 -38.50 6.18
N LEU A 250 9.42 -38.54 5.17
CA LEU A 250 10.87 -38.62 5.33
C LEU A 250 11.47 -37.25 5.02
N HIS A 251 11.90 -36.55 6.07
CA HIS A 251 12.60 -35.28 5.96
C HIS A 251 14.10 -35.50 5.72
N LEU A 252 14.62 -34.93 4.64
CA LEU A 252 16.03 -34.99 4.30
C LEU A 252 16.64 -33.59 4.37
N PRO A 253 17.44 -33.27 5.41
CA PRO A 253 18.08 -31.97 5.53
C PRO A 253 18.97 -31.67 4.32
N GLY A 254 18.86 -30.49 3.73
CA GLY A 254 19.60 -30.10 2.53
C GLY A 254 21.12 -30.22 2.69
N ARG A 255 21.67 -29.93 3.87
CA ARG A 255 23.11 -30.17 4.16
C ARG A 255 23.49 -31.64 4.07
N LYS A 256 22.60 -32.54 4.49
CA LYS A 256 22.83 -33.99 4.43
C LYS A 256 22.81 -34.45 2.98
N ILE A 257 21.80 -34.04 2.21
CA ILE A 257 21.68 -34.35 0.77
C ILE A 257 22.95 -33.92 0.00
N MET A 258 23.47 -32.72 0.27
CA MET A 258 24.66 -32.22 -0.42
C MET A 258 25.97 -32.86 0.03
N LYS A 259 26.07 -33.28 1.30
CA LYS A 259 27.31 -33.83 1.87
C LYS A 259 27.47 -35.32 1.60
N ASP A 260 26.37 -36.06 1.72
CA ASP A 260 26.39 -37.52 1.72
C ASP A 260 25.17 -38.09 0.98
N ARG A 261 25.31 -38.15 -0.34
CA ARG A 261 24.28 -38.65 -1.26
C ARG A 261 23.95 -40.12 -1.01
N ASP A 262 24.96 -40.94 -0.71
CA ASP A 262 24.80 -42.40 -0.60
C ASP A 262 24.08 -42.80 0.68
N THR A 263 24.34 -42.09 1.78
CA THR A 263 23.56 -42.26 3.02
C THR A 263 22.09 -41.90 2.78
N CYS A 264 21.80 -40.77 2.12
CA CYS A 264 20.42 -40.40 1.76
C CYS A 264 19.76 -41.45 0.86
N ARG A 265 20.49 -41.99 -0.12
CA ARG A 265 20.01 -43.08 -0.99
C ARG A 265 19.61 -44.31 -0.19
N THR A 266 20.48 -44.75 0.72
CA THR A 266 20.23 -45.91 1.57
C THR A 266 18.99 -45.70 2.43
N GLU A 267 18.84 -44.52 3.04
CA GLU A 267 17.68 -44.18 3.86
C GLU A 267 16.37 -44.16 3.07
N ILE A 268 16.36 -43.50 1.90
CA ILE A 268 15.17 -43.43 1.04
C ILE A 268 14.75 -44.85 0.63
N LEU A 269 15.68 -45.67 0.12
CA LEU A 269 15.35 -47.01 -0.38
C LEU A 269 14.92 -47.96 0.73
N ALA A 270 15.58 -47.91 1.90
CA ALA A 270 15.17 -48.67 3.07
C ALA A 270 13.74 -48.29 3.48
N PHE A 271 13.41 -47.00 3.50
CA PHE A 271 12.06 -46.54 3.83
C PHE A 271 11.03 -47.02 2.80
N VAL A 272 11.30 -46.82 1.50
CA VAL A 272 10.41 -47.25 0.40
C VAL A 272 10.11 -48.75 0.50
N TRP A 273 11.10 -49.60 0.69
CA TRP A 273 10.88 -51.05 0.73
C TRP A 273 10.16 -51.51 2.00
N SER A 274 10.43 -50.87 3.16
CA SER A 274 9.66 -51.14 4.39
C SER A 274 8.18 -50.76 4.30
N THR A 275 7.77 -50.01 3.26
CA THR A 275 6.37 -49.60 3.08
C THR A 275 5.55 -50.55 2.21
N ARG A 276 6.21 -51.51 1.54
CA ARG A 276 5.56 -52.44 0.61
C ARG A 276 5.19 -53.78 1.22
N GLU A 277 5.72 -54.06 2.41
CA GLU A 277 5.35 -55.20 3.28
C GLU A 277 4.10 -54.87 4.10
#